data_AF-A0A9E2L7Y5-F1
#
_entry.id   AF-A0A9E2L7Y5-F1
#
_cell.length_a   1.000
_cell.length_b   1.000
_cell.length_c   1.000
_cell.angle_alpha   90.00
_cell.angle_beta   90.00
_cell.angle_gamma   90.00
#
_symmetry.space_group_name_H-M   'P 1'
#
loop_
_entity.id
_entity.type
_entity.pdbx_description
1 polymer ?
#
loop_
_entity_poly.entity_id
_entity_poly.type
_entity_poly.pdbx_seq_one_letter_code
_entity_poly.pdbx_strand_id
1 'polypeptide(L)' 'MAVTKAILEKWMAAQKRHRLSDKHVQMARELGLNPDKLGKIDNHRHEPWKVPLPQFIEDIYFK' A
#
# COMPACT_ATOMS: atom_id res chain seq x y z
N MET A 1 -16.84 -3.11 17.86
CA MET A 1 -16.41 -2.42 16.62
C MET A 1 -15.15 -1.57 16.86
N ALA A 2 -14.08 -2.14 17.43
CA ALA A 2 -12.79 -1.44 17.64
C ALA A 2 -11.75 -1.82 16.57
N VAL A 3 -11.85 -3.04 16.04
CA VAL A 3 -10.92 -3.60 15.04
C VAL A 3 -10.93 -2.79 13.74
N THR A 4 -12.10 -2.28 13.33
CA THR A 4 -12.25 -1.48 12.11
C THR A 4 -11.56 -0.12 12.18
N LYS A 5 -11.59 0.53 13.35
CA LYS A 5 -10.92 1.84 13.56
C LYS A 5 -9.40 1.72 13.52
N ALA A 6 -8.84 0.72 14.20
CA ALA A 6 -7.40 0.50 14.22
C ALA A 6 -6.85 0.14 12.82
N ILE A 7 -7.61 -0.62 12.03
CA ILE A 7 -7.24 -0.92 10.64
C ILE A 7 -7.25 0.35 9.77
N LEU A 8 -8.25 1.21 9.93
CA LEU A 8 -8.33 2.46 9.19
C LEU A 8 -7.16 3.39 9.51
N GLU A 9 -6.78 3.53 10.78
CA GLU A 9 -5.62 4.32 11.21
C GLU A 9 -4.31 3.79 10.60
N LYS A 10 -4.14 2.47 10.53
CA LYS A 10 -2.99 1.85 9.85
C LYS A 10 -2.95 2.18 8.36
N TRP A 11 -4.10 2.15 7.68
CA TRP A 11 -4.18 2.52 6.27
C TRP A 11 -3.87 3.99 6.05
N MET A 12 -4.37 4.91 6.89
CA MET A 12 -4.02 6.33 6.79
C MET A 12 -2.51 6.58 7.00
N ALA A 13 -1.92 5.90 7.99
CA ALA A 13 -0.48 6.01 8.25
C ALA A 13 0.35 5.47 7.08
N ALA A 14 -0.02 4.30 6.55
CA ALA A 14 0.65 3.69 5.41
C ALA A 14 0.49 4.55 4.14
N GLN A 15 -0.70 5.10 3.91
CA GLN A 15 -0.98 5.98 2.77
C GLN A 15 -0.05 7.19 2.76
N LYS A 16 0.07 7.88 3.91
CA LYS A 16 0.96 9.03 4.05
C LYS A 16 2.43 8.66 3.92
N ARG A 17 2.84 7.53 4.52
CA ARG A 17 4.23 7.05 4.48
C ARG A 17 4.69 6.69 3.07
N HIS A 18 3.84 5.99 2.34
CA HIS A 18 4.14 5.41 1.02
C HIS A 18 3.65 6.27 -0.14
N ARG A 19 3.16 7.49 0.15
CA ARG A 19 2.67 8.46 -0.86
C ARG A 19 1.60 7.83 -1.77
N LEU A 20 0.69 7.07 -1.18
CA LEU A 20 -0.41 6.44 -1.90
C LEU A 20 -1.58 7.42 -2.05
N SER A 21 -2.24 7.39 -3.21
CA SER A 21 -3.54 8.05 -3.40
C SER A 21 -4.65 7.22 -2.74
N ASP A 22 -5.82 7.81 -2.55
CA ASP A 22 -6.99 7.06 -2.06
C ASP A 22 -7.32 5.88 -2.98
N LYS A 23 -7.12 6.04 -4.30
CA LYS A 23 -7.28 4.98 -5.30
C LYS A 23 -6.29 3.84 -5.08
N HIS A 24 -5.02 4.13 -4.83
CA HIS A 24 -4.02 3.08 -4.54
C HIS A 24 -4.37 2.32 -3.25
N VAL A 25 -4.86 3.01 -2.22
CA VAL A 25 -5.30 2.37 -0.96
C VAL A 25 -6.51 1.46 -1.21
N GLN A 26 -7.48 1.91 -2.02
CA GLN A 26 -8.62 1.09 -2.39
C GLN A 26 -8.18 -0.18 -3.14
N MET A 27 -7.37 -0.03 -4.19
CA MET A 27 -6.85 -1.17 -4.95
C MET A 27 -6.08 -2.14 -4.06
N ALA A 28 -5.18 -1.63 -3.22
CA ALA A 28 -4.41 -2.45 -2.29
C ALA A 28 -5.29 -3.25 -1.31
N ARG A 29 -6.42 -2.67 -0.86
CA ARG A 29 -7.39 -3.36 -0.01
C ARG A 29 -8.13 -4.45 -0.75
N GLU A 30 -8.57 -4.19 -1.97
CA GLU A 30 -9.24 -5.18 -2.83
C GLU A 30 -8.32 -6.36 -3.18
N LEU A 31 -7.02 -6.09 -3.35
CA LEU A 31 -5.97 -7.08 -3.55
C LEU A 31 -5.57 -7.85 -2.28
N GLY A 32 -6.14 -7.53 -1.11
CA GLY A 32 -5.80 -8.18 0.15
C GLY A 32 -4.41 -7.85 0.70
N LEU A 33 -3.80 -6.74 0.25
CA LEU A 33 -2.52 -6.28 0.80
C LEU A 33 -2.68 -5.83 2.25
N ASN A 34 -1.58 -5.90 3.00
CA ASN A 34 -1.55 -5.53 4.40
C ASN A 34 -0.76 -4.21 4.59
N PRO A 35 -1.35 -3.17 5.22
CA PRO A 35 -0.70 -1.87 5.40
C PRO A 35 0.61 -1.97 6.20
N ASP A 36 0.72 -2.90 7.16
CA ASP A 36 1.93 -3.10 7.96
C ASP A 36 3.07 -3.75 7.15
N LYS A 37 2.74 -4.43 6.05
CA LYS A 37 3.71 -5.12 5.18
C LYS A 37 4.15 -4.30 3.98
N LEU A 38 3.49 -3.18 3.69
CA LEU A 38 3.82 -2.31 2.55
C LEU A 38 5.27 -1.81 2.58
N GLY A 39 5.84 -1.57 3.76
CA GLY A 39 7.24 -1.15 3.88
C GLY A 39 8.28 -2.16 3.38
N LYS A 40 7.95 -3.46 3.30
CA LYS A 40 8.83 -4.47 2.69
C LYS A 40 8.76 -4.43 1.16
N ILE A 41 7.64 -3.96 0.62
CA ILE A 41 7.38 -3.84 -0.83
C ILE A 41 7.92 -2.49 -1.34
N ASP A 42 7.76 -1.43 -0.54
CA ASP A 42 8.25 -0.08 -0.84
C ASP A 42 9.76 0.08 -0.52
N ASN A 43 10.57 -0.82 -1.07
CA ASN A 43 12.03 -0.80 -0.95
C ASN A 43 12.73 -0.43 -2.27
N HIS A 44 11.99 0.16 -3.22
CA HIS A 44 12.48 0.57 -4.55
C HIS A 44 13.69 1.52 -4.50
N ARG A 45 13.88 2.25 -3.40
CA ARG A 45 15.06 3.10 -3.19
C ARG A 45 16.35 2.33 -2.91
N HIS A 46 16.23 1.12 -2.35
CA HIS A 46 17.37 0.24 -2.08
C HIS A 46 17.58 -0.74 -3.23
N GLU A 47 16.50 -1.16 -3.88
CA GLU A 47 16.50 -2.06 -5.02
C GLU A 47 15.95 -1.33 -6.26
N PRO A 48 16.78 -0.58 -7.00
CA PRO A 48 16.33 0.32 -8.07
C PRO A 48 15.68 -0.41 -9.27
N TRP A 49 15.85 -1.73 -9.37
CA TRP A 49 15.16 -2.56 -10.37
C TRP A 49 13.70 -2.86 -10.01
N LYS A 50 13.26 -2.55 -8.77
CA LYS A 50 11.85 -2.62 -8.39
C LYS A 50 11.11 -1.35 -8.78
N VAL A 51 9.89 -1.51 -9.24
CA VAL A 51 8.98 -0.39 -9.46
C VAL A 51 8.54 0.23 -8.12
N PRO A 52 8.23 1.54 -8.09
CA PRO A 52 7.65 2.18 -6.90
C PRO A 52 6.38 1.49 -6.43
N LEU A 53 6.11 1.51 -5.12
CA LEU A 53 4.92 0.85 -4.56
C LEU A 53 3.58 1.28 -5.21
N PRO A 54 3.33 2.57 -5.55
CA PRO A 54 2.13 2.95 -6.29
C PRO A 54 1.98 2.20 -7.62
N GLN A 55 3.04 2.15 -8.42
CA GLN A 55 3.06 1.46 -9.71
C GLN A 55 2.86 -0.04 -9.53
N PHE A 56 3.53 -0.63 -8.54
CA PHE A 56 3.36 -2.04 -8.22
C PHE A 56 1.89 -2.41 -7.93
N ILE A 57 1.17 -1.56 -7.19
CA ILE A 57 -0.24 -1.79 -6.87
C ILE A 57 -1.10 -1.72 -8.14
N GLU A 58 -0.86 -0.74 -9.01
CA GLU A 58 -1.55 -0.65 -10.31
C GLU A 58 -1.28 -1.87 -11.19
N ASP A 59 -0.01 -2.28 -11.31
CA ASP A 59 0.42 -3.38 -12.16
C ASP A 59 -0.24 -4.71 -11.79
N ILE A 60 -0.42 -4.99 -10.49
CA ILE A 60 -1.09 -6.21 -10.03
C ILE A 60 -2.62 -6.10 -9.99
N TYR A 61 -3.17 -4.88 -9.96
CA TYR A 61 -4.61 -4.65 -9.96
C TYR A 61 -5.22 -4.79 -11.36
N PHE A 62 -4.53 -4.27 -12.37
CA PHE A 62 -5.00 -4.26 -13.76
C PHE A 62 -4.57 -5.50 -14.58
N LYS A 63 -3.90 -6.46 -13.94
CA LYS A 63 -3.46 -7.72 -14.55
C LYS A 63 -4.53 -8.79 -14.45
#